data_AF-A0A7C2G5K2-F1
#
_entry.id   AF-A0A7C2G5K2-F1
#
_cell.length_a   1.000
_cell.length_b   1.000
_cell.length_c   1.000
_cell.angle_alpha   90.00
_cell.angle_beta   90.00
_cell.angle_gamma   90.00
#
_symmetry.space_group_name_H-M   'P 1'
#
loop_
_entity.id
_entity.type
_entity.pdbx_description
1 polymer ?
#
loop_
_entity_poly.entity_id
_entity_poly.type
_entity_poly.pdbx_seq_one_letter_code
_entity_poly.pdbx_strand_id
1 'polypeptide(L)'
;MRLFLLDLLALLLFAGAGLLSHGQPLSLAGLARNVLPVLFVWLLLSPFLGTYRRPTWQNLLLTWLLAFPAGLWLRQMALGGAFGAGFFVFLLVAMGFSLLFLLFLRGLAKALRLW
;
A
#
# COMPACT_ATOMS: atom_id res chain seq x y z
N MET A 1 -15.48 0.51 7.04
CA MET A 1 -14.44 0.55 8.09
C MET A 1 -13.57 -0.72 8.14
N ARG A 2 -14.14 -1.93 8.29
CA ARG A 2 -13.36 -3.19 8.39
C ARG A 2 -12.32 -3.38 7.28
N LEU A 3 -12.75 -3.19 6.04
CA LEU A 3 -11.91 -3.32 4.85
C LEU A 3 -10.75 -2.33 4.78
N PHE A 4 -10.98 -1.11 5.24
CA PHE A 4 -9.94 -0.11 5.37
C PHE A 4 -8.90 -0.53 6.40
N LEU A 5 -9.32 -1.06 7.55
CA LEU A 5 -8.39 -1.56 8.58
C LEU A 5 -7.56 -2.74 8.06
N LEU A 6 -8.15 -3.62 7.24
CA LEU A 6 -7.42 -4.71 6.58
C LEU A 6 -6.39 -4.18 5.57
N ASP A 7 -6.75 -3.20 4.73
CA ASP A 7 -5.79 -2.60 3.79
C ASP A 7 -4.68 -1.85 4.54
N LEU A 8 -5.03 -1.12 5.59
CA LEU A 8 -4.06 -0.44 6.45
C LEU A 8 -3.10 -1.45 7.08
N LEU A 9 -3.61 -2.56 7.61
CA LEU A 9 -2.79 -3.64 8.15
C LEU A 9 -1.90 -4.26 7.06
N ALA A 10 -2.42 -4.50 5.85
CA ALA A 10 -1.63 -5.00 4.72
C ALA A 10 -0.46 -4.07 4.39
N LEU A 11 -0.72 -2.76 4.31
CA LEU A 11 0.30 -1.75 4.02
C LEU A 11 1.34 -1.63 5.15
N LEU A 12 0.92 -1.75 6.42
CA LEU A 12 1.82 -1.77 7.57
C LEU A 12 2.70 -3.02 7.59
N LEU A 13 2.12 -4.20 7.33
CA LEU A 13 2.86 -5.46 7.25
C LEU A 13 3.87 -5.44 6.09
N PHE A 14 3.45 -4.96 4.93
CA PHE A 14 4.33 -4.74 3.78
C PHE A 14 5.50 -3.81 4.14
N ALA A 15 5.22 -2.64 4.72
CA ALA A 15 6.25 -1.67 5.08
C ALA A 15 7.19 -2.22 6.16
N GLY A 16 6.66 -2.92 7.17
CA GLY A 16 7.44 -3.56 8.22
C GLY A 16 8.35 -4.67 7.67
N ALA A 17 7.82 -5.53 6.81
CA ALA A 17 8.60 -6.57 6.13
C ALA A 17 9.71 -5.95 5.26
N GLY A 18 9.41 -4.87 4.55
CA GLY A 18 10.39 -4.11 3.77
C GLY A 18 11.51 -3.53 4.65
N LEU A 19 11.17 -2.91 5.78
CA LEU A 19 12.17 -2.38 6.72
C LEU A 19 13.11 -3.49 7.22
N LEU A 20 12.55 -4.61 7.68
CA LEU A 20 13.32 -5.75 8.17
C LEU A 20 14.21 -6.35 7.07
N SER A 21 13.70 -6.49 5.85
CA SER A 21 14.46 -7.00 4.70
C SER A 21 15.64 -6.11 4.30
N HIS A 22 15.57 -4.81 4.61
CA HIS A 22 16.66 -3.86 4.37
C HIS A 22 17.58 -3.67 5.59
N GLY A 23 17.45 -4.53 6.62
CA GLY A 23 18.24 -4.42 7.85
C GLY A 23 17.91 -3.19 8.69
N GLN A 24 16.76 -2.55 8.45
CA GLN A 24 16.30 -1.37 9.17
C GLN A 24 15.47 -1.76 10.39
N PRO A 25 15.55 -1.01 11.50
CA PRO A 25 14.74 -1.29 12.67
C PRO A 25 13.26 -1.01 12.40
N LEU A 26 12.39 -1.88 12.92
CA LEU A 26 10.96 -1.64 12.93
C LEU A 26 10.64 -0.53 13.94
N SER A 27 10.43 0.68 13.44
CA SER A 27 10.13 1.87 14.24
C SER A 27 8.87 2.57 13.75
N LEU A 28 8.18 3.28 14.65
CA LEU A 28 7.00 4.06 14.29
C LEU A 28 7.32 5.12 13.23
N ALA A 29 8.45 5.81 13.37
CA ALA A 29 8.92 6.79 12.39
C ALA A 29 9.21 6.15 11.03
N GLY A 30 9.85 4.98 11.01
CA GLY A 30 10.10 4.21 9.79
C GLY A 30 8.81 3.79 9.09
N LEU A 31 7.84 3.27 9.84
CA LEU A 31 6.53 2.90 9.30
C LEU A 31 5.78 4.13 8.77
N ALA A 32 5.70 5.21 9.56
CA ALA A 32 5.03 6.44 9.16
C ALA A 32 5.62 7.04 7.88
N ARG A 33 6.95 7.11 7.78
CA ARG A 33 7.67 7.62 6.59
C ARG A 33 7.35 6.83 5.31
N ASN A 34 7.08 5.53 5.44
CA ASN A 34 6.82 4.66 4.28
C ASN A 34 5.32 4.52 3.97
N VAL A 35 4.45 4.53 4.98
CA VAL A 35 3.02 4.27 4.84
C VAL A 35 2.22 5.56 4.65
N LEU A 36 2.54 6.67 5.33
CA LEU A 36 1.70 7.87 5.28
C LEU A 36 1.53 8.46 3.88
N PRO A 37 2.57 8.61 3.03
CA PRO A 37 2.39 9.12 1.67
C PRO A 37 1.47 8.22 0.83
N VAL A 38 1.62 6.90 0.97
CA VAL A 38 0.78 5.91 0.28
C VAL A 38 -0.65 5.95 0.78
N LEU A 39 -0.83 5.94 2.10
CA LEU A 39 -2.14 5.99 2.75
C LEU A 39 -2.89 7.27 2.41
N PHE A 40 -2.19 8.41 2.34
CA PHE A 40 -2.76 9.69 1.95
C PHE A 40 -3.36 9.61 0.54
N VAL A 41 -2.59 9.17 -0.45
CA VAL A 41 -3.09 9.05 -1.83
C VAL A 41 -4.16 7.96 -1.95
N TRP A 42 -4.02 6.85 -1.21
CA TRP A 42 -5.01 5.78 -1.17
C TRP A 42 -6.36 6.27 -0.67
N LEU A 43 -6.38 6.99 0.45
CA LEU A 43 -7.59 7.57 1.00
C LEU A 43 -8.17 8.64 0.09
N LEU A 44 -7.33 9.44 -0.58
CA LEU A 44 -7.77 10.44 -1.54
C LEU A 44 -8.49 9.82 -2.75
N LEU A 45 -7.96 8.72 -3.31
CA LEU A 45 -8.52 8.10 -4.52
C LEU A 45 -9.64 7.09 -4.23
N SER A 46 -9.64 6.45 -3.06
CA SER A 46 -10.59 5.39 -2.73
C SER A 46 -12.09 5.73 -2.86
N PRO A 47 -12.56 6.97 -2.62
CA PRO A 47 -13.97 7.32 -2.79
C PRO A 47 -14.40 7.35 -4.26
N PHE A 48 -13.48 7.75 -5.15
CA PHE A 48 -13.71 7.83 -6.60
C PHE A 48 -13.65 6.46 -7.26
N LEU A 49 -12.76 5.59 -6.77
CA LEU A 49 -12.58 4.24 -7.27
C LEU A 49 -13.53 3.22 -6.61
N GLY A 50 -14.35 3.67 -5.67
CA GLY A 50 -15.35 2.83 -5.00
C GLY A 50 -14.76 1.72 -4.14
N THR A 51 -13.48 1.80 -3.73
CA THR A 51 -12.70 0.74 -3.05
C THR A 51 -13.44 0.14 -1.85
N TYR A 52 -14.11 0.99 -1.08
CA TYR A 52 -14.83 0.60 0.13
C TYR A 52 -16.35 0.66 -0.01
N ARG A 53 -16.88 1.37 -1.02
CA ARG A 53 -18.34 1.47 -1.27
C ARG A 53 -18.87 0.30 -2.08
N ARG A 54 -18.07 -0.20 -3.03
CA ARG A 54 -18.36 -1.33 -3.91
C ARG A 54 -17.18 -2.30 -3.85
N PRO A 55 -17.13 -3.15 -2.81
CA PRO A 55 -15.97 -3.99 -2.51
C PRO A 55 -15.72 -5.12 -3.52
N THR A 56 -15.22 -4.80 -4.72
CA THR A 56 -14.84 -5.80 -5.73
C THR A 56 -13.32 -5.90 -5.87
N TRP A 57 -12.84 -7.03 -6.38
CA TRP A 57 -11.43 -7.20 -6.72
C TRP A 57 -10.96 -6.16 -7.73
N GLN A 58 -11.80 -5.83 -8.71
CA GLN A 58 -11.50 -4.80 -9.71
C GLN A 58 -11.27 -3.43 -9.06
N ASN A 59 -12.15 -3.02 -8.13
CA ASN A 59 -11.99 -1.71 -7.46
C ASN A 59 -10.75 -1.67 -6.58
N LEU A 60 -10.39 -2.78 -5.91
CA LEU A 60 -9.13 -2.91 -5.18
C LEU A 60 -7.93 -2.76 -6.12
N LEU A 61 -7.91 -3.51 -7.23
CA LEU A 61 -6.81 -3.48 -8.20
C LEU A 61 -6.65 -2.11 -8.85
N LEU A 62 -7.75 -1.43 -9.19
CA LEU A 62 -7.69 -0.05 -9.71
C LEU A 62 -7.14 0.92 -8.65
N THR A 63 -7.54 0.77 -7.38
CA THR A 63 -7.00 1.60 -6.29
C THR A 63 -5.52 1.35 -6.09
N TRP A 64 -5.10 0.09 -6.06
CA TRP A 64 -3.70 -0.28 -5.96
C TRP A 64 -2.88 0.26 -7.14
N LEU A 65 -3.37 0.07 -8.37
CA LEU A 65 -2.67 0.48 -9.59
C LEU A 65 -2.47 1.99 -9.70
N LEU A 66 -3.37 2.79 -9.14
CA LEU A 66 -3.29 4.25 -9.21
C LEU A 66 -2.69 4.86 -7.94
N ALA A 67 -3.21 4.49 -6.77
CA ALA A 67 -2.86 5.15 -5.53
C ALA A 67 -1.52 4.71 -4.96
N PHE A 68 -1.18 3.43 -5.07
CA PHE A 68 0.08 2.92 -4.53
C PHE A 68 1.31 3.52 -5.24
N PRO A 69 1.40 3.51 -6.59
CA PRO A 69 2.55 4.13 -7.26
C PRO A 69 2.58 5.65 -7.08
N ALA A 70 1.44 6.33 -7.13
CA ALA A 70 1.38 7.76 -6.86
C ALA A 70 1.80 8.12 -5.42
N GLY A 71 1.47 7.26 -4.44
CA GLY A 71 1.92 7.39 -3.06
C GLY A 71 3.42 7.20 -2.88
N LEU A 72 4.01 6.21 -3.56
CA LEU A 72 5.47 6.01 -3.57
C LEU A 72 6.19 7.14 -4.31
N TRP A 73 5.59 7.67 -5.37
CA TRP A 73 6.08 8.86 -6.06
C TRP A 73 6.09 10.08 -5.12
N LEU A 74 4.98 10.33 -4.42
CA LEU A 74 4.87 11.38 -3.41
C LEU A 74 5.92 11.23 -2.31
N ARG A 75 6.12 10.00 -1.82
CA ARG A 75 7.20 9.68 -0.87
C ARG A 75 8.56 10.06 -1.43
N GLN A 76 8.85 9.71 -2.69
CA GLN A 76 10.12 10.03 -3.34
C GLN A 76 10.35 11.54 -3.41
N MET A 77 9.33 12.31 -3.80
CA MET A 77 9.37 13.78 -3.82
C MET A 77 9.60 14.38 -2.43
N ALA A 78 8.80 13.95 -1.44
CA ALA A 78 8.83 14.49 -0.09
C ALA A 78 10.16 14.20 0.64
N LEU A 79 10.84 13.12 0.28
CA LEU A 79 12.12 12.72 0.87
C LEU A 79 13.33 13.18 0.06
N GLY A 80 13.14 13.98 -1.01
CA GLY A 80 14.22 14.50 -1.84
C GLY A 80 14.95 13.42 -2.64
N GLY A 81 14.28 12.32 -2.98
CA GLY A 81 14.89 11.21 -3.71
C GLY A 81 14.93 11.44 -5.23
N ALA A 82 15.87 10.78 -5.91
CA ALA A 82 16.00 10.84 -7.38
C ALA A 82 15.06 9.85 -8.10
N PHE A 83 14.61 10.22 -9.30
CA PHE A 83 13.77 9.39 -10.18
C PHE A 83 14.60 8.63 -11.22
N GLY A 84 15.56 7.83 -10.75
CA GLY A 84 16.40 6.98 -11.61
C GLY A 84 15.88 5.54 -11.75
N ALA A 85 16.63 4.69 -12.45
CA ALA A 85 16.28 3.28 -12.65
C ALA A 85 16.00 2.53 -11.34
N GLY A 86 16.76 2.81 -10.29
CA GLY A 86 16.56 2.22 -8.96
C GLY A 86 15.17 2.51 -8.36
N PHE A 87 14.62 3.70 -8.61
CA PHE A 87 13.26 4.03 -8.17
C PHE A 87 12.22 3.18 -8.89
N PHE A 88 12.35 2.98 -10.20
CA PHE A 88 11.39 2.17 -10.98
C PHE A 88 11.48 0.68 -10.67
N VAL A 89 12.69 0.15 -10.40
CA VAL A 89 12.87 -1.22 -9.91
C VAL A 89 12.22 -1.37 -8.53
N PHE A 90 12.50 -0.45 -7.61
CA PHE A 90 11.84 -0.42 -6.29
C PHE A 90 10.32 -0.35 -6.43
N LEU A 91 9.80 0.52 -7.30
CA LEU A 91 8.38 0.68 -7.55
C LEU A 91 7.75 -0.63 -8.01
N LEU A 92 8.35 -1.30 -8.99
CA LEU A 92 7.84 -2.57 -9.51
C LEU A 92 7.81 -3.67 -8.43
N VAL A 93 8.90 -3.80 -7.67
CA VAL A 93 9.00 -4.77 -6.57
C VAL A 93 7.98 -4.43 -5.48
N ALA A 94 7.89 -3.17 -5.07
CA ALA A 94 6.95 -2.71 -4.05
C ALA A 94 5.49 -2.91 -4.48
N MET A 95 5.18 -2.68 -5.76
CA MET A 95 3.86 -2.97 -6.35
C MET A 95 3.51 -4.45 -6.22
N GLY A 96 4.44 -5.34 -6.60
CA GLY A 96 4.22 -6.78 -6.51
C GLY A 96 3.99 -7.26 -5.08
N PHE A 97 4.90 -6.90 -4.16
CA PHE A 97 4.77 -7.35 -2.77
C PHE A 97 3.56 -6.74 -2.07
N SER A 98 3.28 -5.44 -2.24
CA SER A 98 2.09 -4.83 -1.62
C SER A 98 0.79 -5.48 -2.08
N LEU A 99 0.71 -5.87 -3.36
CA LEU A 99 -0.44 -6.59 -3.89
C LEU A 99 -0.61 -7.95 -3.20
N LEU A 100 0.47 -8.69 -2.95
CA LEU A 100 0.40 -9.97 -2.23
C LEU A 100 -0.21 -9.79 -0.83
N PHE A 101 0.23 -8.79 -0.06
CA PHE A 101 -0.33 -8.52 1.27
C PHE A 101 -1.81 -8.12 1.21
N LEU A 102 -2.18 -7.25 0.26
CA LEU A 102 -3.57 -6.82 0.06
C LEU A 102 -4.47 -7.99 -0.32
N LEU A 103 -4.08 -8.78 -1.30
CA LEU A 103 -4.84 -9.95 -1.75
C LEU A 103 -4.93 -11.01 -0.66
N PHE A 104 -3.86 -11.23 0.11
CA PHE A 104 -3.87 -12.18 1.23
C PHE A 104 -4.91 -11.77 2.29
N LEU A 105 -4.86 -10.54 2.81
CA LEU A 105 -5.79 -10.11 3.85
C LEU A 105 -7.23 -9.97 3.34
N ARG A 106 -7.43 -9.48 2.12
CA ARG A 106 -8.76 -9.39 1.50
C ARG A 106 -9.33 -10.78 1.16
N GLY A 107 -8.47 -11.70 0.73
CA GLY A 107 -8.81 -13.09 0.47
C GLY A 107 -9.21 -13.83 1.73
N LEU A 108 -8.43 -13.66 2.81
CA LEU A 108 -8.75 -14.21 4.13
C LEU A 108 -10.08 -13.65 4.64
N ALA A 109 -10.29 -12.33 4.53
CA ALA A 109 -11.56 -11.73 4.94
C ALA A 109 -12.75 -12.27 4.14
N LYS A 110 -12.57 -12.54 2.84
CA LYS A 110 -13.61 -13.16 2.00
C LYS A 110 -13.88 -14.61 2.41
N ALA A 111 -12.83 -15.39 2.66
CA ALA A 111 -12.94 -16.78 3.12
C ALA A 111 -13.66 -16.88 4.47
N LEU A 112 -13.41 -15.92 5.36
CA LEU A 112 -14.06 -15.79 6.66
C LEU A 112 -15.45 -15.11 6.61
N ARG A 113 -15.96 -14.79 5.40
CA ARG A 113 -17.25 -14.11 5.20
C ARG A 113 -17.37 -12.77 5.96
N LEU A 114 -16.25 -12.07 6.12
CA LEU A 114 -16.20 -10.75 6.76
C LEU A 114 -16.57 -9.61 5.81
N TRP A 115 -16.72 -9.92 4.51
CA TRP A 115 -17.22 -9.05 3.45
C TRP A 115 -17.62 -9.85 2.21
#